data_AF-A0AAN6M911-F1
#
_entry.id   AF-A0AAN6M911-F1
#
_cell.length_a   1.000
_cell.length_b   1.000
_cell.length_c   1.000
_cell.angle_alpha   90.00
_cell.angle_beta   90.00
_cell.angle_gamma   90.00
#
_symmetry.space_group_name_H-M   'P 1'
#
loop_
_entity.id
_entity.type
_entity.pdbx_description
1 polymer ?
#
loop_
_entity_poly.entity_id
_entity_poly.type
_entity_poly.pdbx_seq_one_letter_code
_entity_poly.pdbx_strand_id
1 'polypeptide(L)'
;MSQHIMSDLVDNPLSPNTMTLAIRPKSPTADTVGGDTPQGGTGMPDDTSKDGAGHTSQDGTPDDTSQDGSDLSLLAALFDGVNEESEEDPGLSSSDEDASEEEIQVMDSQLRNIATAQCISWDTDADGPDYSELAKSITVDGFLPIIDAIWDDEINADSPMTKSDDTPVSERRFGFRKYAGHTLCSMPEELIQMLISGNMHRKNISSEVSDYLRDVKGFADQQPSIYVRSFVDKEGDSPSVDMLMRLVKFVDIYCSCDPNLNTTDVDKVYRFDDELGGQTPKHLIQAGGRKLGNIAMQKLQLWAAALKRRCDRVNKSQWNQPLPDPPLTYAGYSKHALLRLESHKKLGASTTNKVLSAYFGLFEDAKSYKFEYRIVCLVADRRQAALAEITIAAITRSNMRHGGCCVGHPGVQMGQHDEKTDWSQFQQNIMEYTPVKKNWEIEAARAKGFIERNDSVRKGMLQLQTQIAHLEKATSQHAKVADEFIQTTRRLQENYNELVNNGVNKDTMIMTFIREKLCEFDKVSAQFQQTMDS
;
A
#
# COMPACT_ATOMS: atom_id res chain seq x y z
N MET A 1 40.91 -21.17 8.36
CA MET A 1 41.14 -22.39 7.55
C MET A 1 39.76 -22.84 7.06
N SER A 2 39.23 -22.23 6.01
CA SER A 2 39.45 -22.58 4.59
C SER A 2 39.01 -24.01 4.25
N GLN A 3 37.83 -24.05 3.61
CA GLN A 3 37.46 -24.83 2.42
C GLN A 3 37.76 -26.34 2.38
N HIS A 4 36.69 -27.15 2.24
CA HIS A 4 36.36 -27.90 0.99
C HIS A 4 35.17 -28.85 1.21
N ILE A 5 34.61 -29.37 0.09
CA ILE A 5 33.54 -30.39 -0.08
C ILE A 5 32.16 -29.72 -0.31
N MET A 6 31.47 -29.77 -1.46
CA MET A 6 31.49 -30.66 -2.63
C MET A 6 31.22 -29.92 -3.94
N SER A 7 31.87 -30.39 -5.01
CA SER A 7 31.34 -30.42 -6.36
C SER A 7 30.72 -31.80 -6.62
N ASP A 8 29.66 -31.84 -7.45
CA ASP A 8 29.39 -32.82 -8.53
C ASP A 8 27.92 -33.28 -8.63
N LEU A 9 27.52 -33.51 -9.91
CA LEU A 9 26.28 -34.04 -10.51
C LEU A 9 25.31 -32.94 -10.99
N VAL A 10 25.31 -32.47 -12.24
CA VAL A 10 25.27 -33.09 -13.60
C VAL A 10 23.95 -33.83 -13.92
N ASP A 11 23.16 -33.16 -14.75
CA ASP A 11 22.26 -33.59 -15.84
C ASP A 11 21.29 -34.76 -15.66
N ASN A 12 19.98 -34.44 -15.75
CA ASN A 12 19.08 -35.16 -16.67
C ASN A 12 17.78 -34.34 -16.96
N PRO A 13 17.38 -34.18 -18.23
CA PRO A 13 16.14 -33.51 -18.61
C PRO A 13 14.98 -34.51 -18.71
N LEU A 14 13.83 -34.19 -18.12
CA LEU A 14 12.59 -34.94 -18.33
C LEU A 14 11.62 -34.17 -19.24
N SER A 15 11.21 -34.89 -20.28
CA SER A 15 10.24 -34.61 -21.34
C SER A 15 8.88 -34.09 -20.83
N PRO A 16 8.14 -33.30 -21.64
CA PRO A 16 6.90 -32.66 -21.22
C PRO A 16 5.73 -33.65 -21.23
N ASN A 17 4.94 -33.61 -20.16
CA ASN A 17 3.64 -34.27 -20.10
C ASN A 17 2.59 -33.41 -20.82
N THR A 18 1.98 -34.04 -21.82
CA THR A 18 0.78 -33.63 -22.53
C THR A 18 -0.38 -33.44 -21.55
N MET A 19 -0.80 -32.20 -21.30
CA MET A 19 -2.09 -31.92 -20.67
C MET A 19 -3.13 -31.64 -21.75
N THR A 20 -4.16 -32.48 -21.76
CA THR A 20 -5.34 -32.43 -22.61
C THR A 20 -6.11 -31.13 -22.37
N LEU A 21 -6.23 -30.30 -23.41
CA LEU A 21 -7.08 -29.12 -23.47
C LEU A 21 -8.55 -29.51 -23.28
N ALA A 22 -9.15 -29.11 -22.16
CA ALA A 22 -10.60 -29.05 -22.01
C ALA A 22 -11.11 -27.81 -22.76
N ILE A 23 -11.82 -28.04 -23.87
CA ILE A 23 -12.53 -27.02 -24.64
C ILE A 23 -13.66 -26.48 -23.75
N ARG A 24 -13.55 -25.23 -23.28
CA ARG A 24 -14.66 -24.51 -22.65
C ARG A 24 -15.73 -24.17 -23.71
N PRO A 25 -17.03 -24.35 -23.41
CA PRO A 25 -18.10 -23.99 -24.33
C PRO A 25 -18.23 -22.47 -24.46
N LYS A 26 -18.55 -22.01 -25.67
CA LYS A 26 -18.90 -20.63 -25.98
C LYS A 26 -20.16 -20.22 -25.21
N SER A 27 -20.13 -19.04 -24.60
CA SER A 27 -21.29 -18.38 -24.01
C SER A 27 -22.41 -18.20 -25.06
N PRO A 28 -23.68 -18.47 -24.74
CA PRO A 28 -24.77 -18.32 -25.68
C PRO A 28 -25.17 -16.84 -25.83
N THR A 29 -25.29 -16.42 -27.08
CA THR A 29 -25.99 -15.20 -27.47
C THR A 29 -27.47 -15.34 -27.14
N ALA A 30 -28.05 -14.31 -26.52
CA ALA A 30 -29.45 -14.21 -26.15
C ALA A 30 -30.36 -14.20 -27.39
N ASP A 31 -31.36 -15.07 -27.40
CA ASP A 31 -32.54 -14.94 -28.25
C ASP A 31 -33.80 -14.95 -27.38
N THR A 32 -34.61 -13.92 -27.62
CA THR A 32 -35.97 -13.64 -27.16
C THR A 32 -36.97 -14.76 -27.48
N VAL A 33 -37.93 -15.00 -26.57
CA VAL A 33 -39.35 -15.46 -26.68
C VAL A 33 -39.68 -16.07 -25.29
N GLY A 34 -40.68 -15.69 -24.48
CA GLY A 34 -42.10 -15.42 -24.72
C GLY A 34 -42.94 -16.60 -24.21
N GLY A 35 -43.77 -16.40 -23.17
CA GLY A 35 -44.91 -17.30 -22.87
C GLY A 35 -45.09 -17.82 -21.43
N ASP A 36 -46.13 -17.31 -20.79
CA ASP A 36 -47.17 -17.98 -19.96
C ASP A 36 -46.85 -18.79 -18.68
N THR A 37 -47.47 -18.30 -17.59
CA THR A 37 -47.95 -18.98 -16.35
C THR A 37 -48.91 -20.14 -16.68
N PRO A 38 -49.23 -21.13 -15.79
CA PRO A 38 -49.64 -20.89 -14.38
C PRO A 38 -49.42 -22.01 -13.31
N GLN A 39 -49.63 -21.60 -12.05
CA GLN A 39 -50.29 -22.31 -10.91
C GLN A 39 -49.69 -23.56 -10.22
N GLY A 40 -49.70 -23.48 -8.87
CA GLY A 40 -49.70 -24.58 -7.89
C GLY A 40 -48.75 -24.24 -6.73
N GLY A 41 -49.14 -24.05 -5.46
CA GLY A 41 -50.25 -24.59 -4.69
C GLY A 41 -49.74 -25.68 -3.74
N THR A 42 -50.01 -25.53 -2.43
CA THR A 42 -49.69 -26.43 -1.28
C THR A 42 -48.28 -26.26 -0.70
N GLY A 43 -48.04 -26.20 0.61
CA GLY A 43 -48.87 -26.34 1.81
C GLY A 43 -47.91 -26.43 3.02
N MET A 44 -48.16 -25.69 4.09
CA MET A 44 -47.44 -25.84 5.36
C MET A 44 -47.92 -27.09 6.11
N PRO A 45 -47.07 -27.62 7.00
CA PRO A 45 -47.51 -27.72 8.39
C PRO A 45 -46.49 -27.19 9.39
N ASP A 46 -47.03 -26.44 10.36
CA ASP A 46 -46.50 -26.31 11.72
C ASP A 46 -46.27 -27.69 12.34
N ASP A 47 -45.16 -27.87 13.05
CA ASP A 47 -45.21 -28.66 14.28
C ASP A 47 -44.16 -28.25 15.32
N THR A 48 -44.59 -28.52 16.54
CA THR A 48 -44.20 -28.08 17.87
C THR A 48 -42.93 -28.71 18.46
N SER A 49 -42.32 -28.03 19.45
CA SER A 49 -41.79 -28.54 20.75
C SER A 49 -40.60 -27.69 21.23
N LYS A 50 -40.65 -27.01 22.38
CA LYS A 50 -40.64 -27.44 23.80
C LYS A 50 -39.26 -27.78 24.40
N ASP A 51 -38.96 -27.01 25.45
CA ASP A 51 -38.26 -27.37 26.70
C ASP A 51 -36.73 -27.57 26.69
N GLY A 52 -36.06 -26.95 27.67
CA GLY A 52 -34.77 -27.47 28.14
C GLY A 52 -33.88 -26.51 28.92
N ALA A 53 -34.09 -26.44 30.24
CA ALA A 53 -33.31 -25.67 31.20
C ALA A 53 -31.81 -26.05 31.31
N GLY A 54 -30.99 -25.03 31.60
CA GLY A 54 -30.10 -24.96 32.77
C GLY A 54 -28.80 -25.76 32.78
N HIS A 55 -27.65 -25.08 32.91
CA HIS A 55 -26.74 -25.26 34.05
C HIS A 55 -25.63 -24.20 34.11
N THR A 56 -25.47 -23.65 35.31
CA THR A 56 -24.33 -22.90 35.83
C THR A 56 -23.08 -23.78 35.96
N SER A 57 -21.90 -23.24 35.66
CA SER A 57 -20.64 -23.54 36.38
C SER A 57 -19.62 -22.44 36.08
N GLN A 58 -19.25 -21.70 37.12
CA GLN A 58 -18.02 -20.91 37.19
C GLN A 58 -16.84 -21.87 37.33
N ASP A 59 -15.75 -21.64 36.62
CA ASP A 59 -14.42 -21.91 37.17
C ASP A 59 -13.42 -20.93 36.57
N GLY A 60 -12.72 -20.22 37.46
CA GLY A 60 -11.74 -19.22 37.13
C GLY A 60 -10.40 -19.84 36.75
N THR A 61 -9.80 -19.30 35.70
CA THR A 61 -8.38 -19.44 35.39
C THR A 61 -7.76 -18.05 35.33
N PRO A 62 -6.57 -17.84 35.92
CA PRO A 62 -5.79 -16.63 35.74
C PRO A 62 -4.94 -16.75 34.45
N ASP A 63 -4.42 -15.61 34.01
CA ASP A 63 -3.38 -15.44 32.98
C ASP A 63 -3.78 -15.67 31.52
N ASP A 64 -3.77 -14.62 30.71
CA ASP A 64 -2.55 -14.11 30.06
C ASP A 64 -3.00 -13.12 28.97
N THR A 65 -3.02 -11.83 29.28
CA THR A 65 -3.31 -10.79 28.28
C THR A 65 -2.10 -10.62 27.37
N SER A 66 -1.92 -11.54 26.43
CA SER A 66 -1.12 -11.31 25.24
C SER A 66 -2.04 -10.83 24.11
N GLN A 67 -1.74 -9.65 23.57
CA GLN A 67 -2.45 -9.02 22.45
C GLN A 67 -2.23 -9.73 21.08
N ASP A 68 -1.74 -10.97 21.06
CA ASP A 68 -1.28 -11.67 19.84
C ASP A 68 -2.41 -12.49 19.15
N GLY A 69 -3.67 -12.41 19.61
CA GLY A 69 -4.81 -13.11 18.97
C GLY A 69 -5.37 -12.45 17.70
N SER A 70 -4.91 -11.23 17.37
CA SER A 70 -5.50 -10.43 16.29
C SER A 70 -5.12 -10.89 14.88
N ASP A 71 -3.90 -11.41 14.68
CA ASP A 71 -3.43 -11.83 13.35
C ASP A 71 -3.94 -13.22 12.93
N LEU A 72 -4.27 -14.11 13.88
CA LEU A 72 -4.96 -15.37 13.56
C LEU A 72 -6.46 -15.17 13.34
N SER A 73 -7.07 -14.22 14.04
CA SER A 73 -8.46 -13.77 13.76
C SER A 73 -8.56 -13.12 12.38
N LEU A 74 -7.52 -12.42 11.94
CA LEU A 74 -7.41 -11.90 10.56
C LEU A 74 -7.41 -13.00 9.52
N LEU A 75 -6.70 -14.10 9.73
CA LEU A 75 -6.79 -15.26 8.84
C LEU A 75 -8.24 -15.76 8.80
N ALA A 76 -8.87 -16.04 9.95
CA ALA A 76 -10.26 -16.52 9.98
C ALA A 76 -11.25 -15.57 9.26
N ALA A 77 -11.18 -14.27 9.49
CA ALA A 77 -12.08 -13.28 8.87
C ALA A 77 -11.73 -12.96 7.41
N LEU A 78 -10.50 -13.19 6.98
CA LEU A 78 -10.15 -13.27 5.57
C LEU A 78 -10.86 -14.50 4.96
N PHE A 79 -10.86 -15.67 5.62
CA PHE A 79 -11.41 -16.90 5.05
C PHE A 79 -12.93 -17.08 5.18
N ASP A 80 -13.62 -16.38 6.09
CA ASP A 80 -15.08 -16.45 6.24
C ASP A 80 -15.86 -15.73 5.12
N GLY A 81 -15.21 -14.84 4.36
CA GLY A 81 -15.85 -14.04 3.31
C GLY A 81 -16.32 -14.82 2.06
N VAL A 82 -16.15 -16.15 2.02
CA VAL A 82 -16.56 -16.99 0.88
C VAL A 82 -17.86 -17.77 1.16
N ASN A 83 -18.33 -17.83 2.42
CA ASN A 83 -19.47 -18.65 2.84
C ASN A 83 -20.48 -17.93 3.75
N GLU A 84 -20.60 -16.60 3.69
CA GLU A 84 -21.80 -15.95 4.24
C GLU A 84 -22.99 -16.31 3.35
N GLU A 85 -23.61 -17.47 3.61
CA GLU A 85 -25.00 -17.71 3.29
C GLU A 85 -25.77 -16.55 3.93
N SER A 86 -26.53 -15.81 3.11
CA SER A 86 -27.36 -14.71 3.54
C SER A 86 -28.25 -15.16 4.69
N GLU A 87 -27.89 -14.80 5.92
CA GLU A 87 -28.82 -14.87 7.04
C GLU A 87 -29.98 -13.94 6.69
N GLU A 88 -31.13 -14.54 6.41
CA GLU A 88 -32.40 -13.81 6.33
C GLU A 88 -32.62 -13.14 7.69
N ASP A 89 -32.41 -11.82 7.73
CA ASP A 89 -32.63 -10.97 8.89
C ASP A 89 -34.09 -11.09 9.36
N PRO A 90 -34.37 -11.68 10.54
CA PRO A 90 -35.72 -11.83 11.02
C PRO A 90 -36.14 -10.53 11.72
N GLY A 91 -36.65 -9.59 10.92
CA GLY A 91 -37.58 -8.55 11.36
C GLY A 91 -37.01 -7.51 12.33
N LEU A 92 -36.33 -6.50 11.78
CA LEU A 92 -36.11 -5.25 12.47
C LEU A 92 -37.23 -4.24 12.16
N SER A 93 -37.99 -3.97 13.21
CA SER A 93 -38.98 -2.93 13.37
C SER A 93 -38.47 -1.56 12.88
N SER A 94 -39.18 -0.99 11.92
CA SER A 94 -39.05 0.38 11.42
C SER A 94 -39.16 1.42 12.54
N SER A 95 -38.04 1.99 12.95
CA SER A 95 -37.99 3.34 13.49
C SER A 95 -37.04 4.15 12.62
N ASP A 96 -37.66 4.86 11.67
CA ASP A 96 -37.03 5.82 10.77
C ASP A 96 -36.36 6.93 11.58
N GLU A 97 -35.03 6.93 11.62
CA GLU A 97 -34.25 8.14 11.81
C GLU A 97 -33.62 8.48 10.46
N ASP A 98 -34.43 9.15 9.63
CA ASP A 98 -33.98 9.80 8.41
C ASP A 98 -32.87 10.79 8.75
N ALA A 99 -31.62 10.43 8.46
CA ALA A 99 -30.53 11.40 8.40
C ALA A 99 -30.93 12.46 7.36
N SER A 100 -31.18 13.68 7.83
CA SER A 100 -31.69 14.75 6.99
C SER A 100 -30.75 15.02 5.80
N GLU A 101 -31.29 15.40 4.63
CA GLU A 101 -30.48 15.79 3.47
C GLU A 101 -29.45 16.88 3.82
N GLU A 102 -29.70 17.67 4.87
CA GLU A 102 -28.75 18.65 5.42
C GLU A 102 -27.54 17.99 6.10
N GLU A 103 -27.68 16.88 6.83
CA GLU A 103 -26.54 16.16 7.42
C GLU A 103 -25.65 15.54 6.36
N ILE A 104 -26.24 14.96 5.30
CA ILE A 104 -25.50 14.41 4.16
C ILE A 104 -24.76 15.52 3.41
N GLN A 105 -25.39 16.68 3.20
CA GLN A 105 -24.74 17.84 2.55
C GLN A 105 -23.65 18.48 3.42
N VAL A 106 -23.85 18.56 4.74
CA VAL A 106 -22.84 19.09 5.67
C VAL A 106 -21.62 18.18 5.70
N MET A 107 -21.80 16.86 5.78
CA MET A 107 -20.71 15.88 5.76
C MET A 107 -19.94 15.92 4.42
N ASP A 108 -20.64 16.04 3.29
CA ASP A 108 -20.02 16.14 1.96
C ASP A 108 -19.29 17.49 1.75
N SER A 109 -19.76 18.58 2.37
CA SER A 109 -19.07 19.88 2.38
C SER A 109 -17.82 19.87 3.26
N GLN A 110 -17.86 19.18 4.40
CA GLN A 110 -16.72 19.01 5.31
C GLN A 110 -15.65 18.13 4.67
N LEU A 111 -16.04 17.03 4.00
CA LEU A 111 -15.11 16.17 3.24
C LEU A 111 -14.41 16.92 2.09
N ARG A 112 -15.12 17.80 1.37
CA ARG A 112 -14.51 18.65 0.33
C ARG A 112 -13.55 19.69 0.89
N ASN A 113 -13.88 20.29 2.05
CA ASN A 113 -13.02 21.26 2.71
C ASN A 113 -11.75 20.60 3.29
N ILE A 114 -11.88 19.39 3.85
CA ILE A 114 -10.75 18.56 4.33
C ILE A 114 -9.85 18.16 3.16
N ALA A 115 -10.41 17.69 2.04
CA ALA A 115 -9.65 17.32 0.83
C ALA A 115 -8.91 18.51 0.19
N THR A 116 -9.40 19.73 0.40
CA THR A 116 -8.76 20.96 -0.10
C THR A 116 -7.68 21.46 0.86
N ALA A 117 -7.90 21.37 2.18
CA ALA A 117 -6.94 21.75 3.20
C ALA A 117 -5.74 20.77 3.31
N GLN A 118 -5.98 19.46 3.11
CA GLN A 118 -4.94 18.42 3.20
C GLN A 118 -4.03 18.33 1.97
N CYS A 119 -4.39 18.97 0.84
CA CYS A 119 -3.46 19.10 -0.29
C CYS A 119 -2.24 19.97 0.05
N ILE A 120 -2.23 20.69 1.18
CA ILE A 120 -1.28 21.79 1.44
C ILE A 120 -0.09 21.38 2.34
N SER A 121 -0.11 20.22 3.02
CA SER A 121 0.93 19.85 4.00
C SER A 121 1.74 18.59 3.67
N TRP A 122 1.91 18.21 2.40
CA TRP A 122 2.73 17.05 2.01
C TRP A 122 4.23 17.36 2.09
N ASP A 123 4.69 17.62 3.31
CA ASP A 123 6.11 17.69 3.68
C ASP A 123 6.54 16.29 4.12
N THR A 124 6.64 15.38 3.16
CA THR A 124 7.12 14.02 3.42
C THR A 124 8.32 13.70 2.52
N ASP A 125 9.50 13.80 3.12
CA ASP A 125 10.77 13.23 2.63
C ASP A 125 10.76 11.68 2.64
N ALA A 126 9.62 11.04 2.90
CA ALA A 126 9.48 9.60 2.85
C ALA A 126 9.26 9.16 1.39
N ASP A 127 10.25 8.48 0.82
CA ASP A 127 10.28 8.01 -0.57
C ASP A 127 9.17 6.99 -0.95
N GLY A 128 8.28 6.69 0.00
CA GLY A 128 7.31 5.61 -0.06
C GLY A 128 7.99 4.23 -0.05
N PRO A 129 7.21 3.15 0.09
CA PRO A 129 7.74 1.80 -0.06
C PRO A 129 8.25 1.54 -1.48
N ASP A 130 9.30 0.71 -1.60
CA ASP A 130 9.69 0.13 -2.87
C ASP A 130 8.80 -1.09 -3.17
N TYR A 131 7.63 -0.83 -3.75
CA TYR A 131 6.69 -1.88 -4.13
C TYR A 131 7.30 -2.86 -5.15
N SER A 132 8.31 -2.47 -5.92
CA SER A 132 8.96 -3.37 -6.88
C SER A 132 9.79 -4.44 -6.18
N GLU A 133 10.41 -4.11 -5.05
CA GLU A 133 11.11 -5.08 -4.21
C GLU A 133 10.13 -6.03 -3.53
N LEU A 134 9.05 -5.49 -2.94
CA LEU A 134 7.99 -6.28 -2.32
C LEU A 134 7.30 -7.22 -3.33
N ALA A 135 7.16 -6.78 -4.60
CA ALA A 135 6.58 -7.61 -5.65
C ALA A 135 7.37 -8.90 -5.92
N LYS A 136 8.68 -8.91 -5.66
CA LYS A 136 9.54 -10.10 -5.84
C LYS A 136 9.22 -11.20 -4.84
N SER A 137 8.67 -10.86 -3.68
CA SER A 137 8.33 -11.84 -2.64
C SER A 137 6.87 -12.27 -2.62
N ILE A 138 6.01 -11.76 -3.53
CA ILE A 138 4.58 -12.15 -3.62
C ILE A 138 4.40 -13.67 -3.65
N THR A 139 5.26 -14.39 -4.38
CA THR A 139 5.15 -15.84 -4.51
C THR A 139 5.44 -16.61 -3.21
N VAL A 140 6.11 -15.97 -2.25
CA VAL A 140 6.58 -16.55 -0.98
C VAL A 140 5.81 -16.00 0.23
N ASP A 141 5.65 -14.68 0.30
CA ASP A 141 5.07 -13.95 1.43
C ASP A 141 3.62 -13.53 1.18
N GLY A 142 3.14 -13.64 -0.06
CA GLY A 142 1.81 -13.20 -0.44
C GLY A 142 1.72 -11.69 -0.64
N PHE A 143 0.51 -11.17 -0.57
CA PHE A 143 0.20 -9.75 -0.71
C PHE A 143 0.29 -8.98 0.60
N LEU A 144 0.23 -9.66 1.75
CA LEU A 144 0.24 -9.01 3.07
C LEU A 144 1.37 -7.96 3.26
N PRO A 145 2.64 -8.20 2.86
CA PRO A 145 3.69 -7.19 2.99
C PRO A 145 3.41 -5.92 2.17
N ILE A 146 2.85 -6.07 0.97
CA ILE A 146 2.48 -4.94 0.10
C ILE A 146 1.31 -4.18 0.72
N ILE A 147 0.29 -4.90 1.20
CA ILE A 147 -0.90 -4.31 1.84
C ILE A 147 -0.50 -3.50 3.06
N ASP A 148 0.37 -4.04 3.92
CA ASP A 148 0.88 -3.35 5.09
C ASP A 148 1.71 -2.11 4.72
N ALA A 149 2.55 -2.22 3.69
CA ALA A 149 3.32 -1.08 3.19
C ALA A 149 2.42 0.04 2.63
N ILE A 150 1.30 -0.30 1.98
CA ILE A 150 0.31 0.71 1.53
C ILE A 150 -0.36 1.36 2.72
N TRP A 151 -0.79 0.58 3.72
CA TRP A 151 -1.40 1.12 4.93
C TRP A 151 -0.46 2.09 5.66
N ASP A 152 0.81 1.73 5.82
CA ASP A 152 1.80 2.58 6.47
C ASP A 152 2.07 3.85 5.63
N ASP A 153 2.11 3.78 4.30
CA ASP A 153 2.21 4.95 3.41
C ASP A 153 0.99 5.89 3.57
N GLU A 154 -0.22 5.34 3.74
CA GLU A 154 -1.44 6.11 3.96
C GLU A 154 -1.51 6.74 5.36
N ILE A 155 -0.96 6.08 6.40
CA ILE A 155 -0.80 6.67 7.73
C ILE A 155 0.19 7.84 7.65
N ASN A 156 1.36 7.62 7.03
CA ASN A 156 2.40 8.63 6.93
C ASN A 156 1.95 9.84 6.10
N ALA A 157 1.10 9.62 5.10
CA ALA A 157 0.51 10.66 4.29
C ALA A 157 -0.73 11.32 4.93
N ASP A 158 -1.07 10.94 6.16
CA ASP A 158 -2.13 11.58 6.94
C ASP A 158 -3.51 11.50 6.24
N SER A 159 -3.74 10.37 5.56
CA SER A 159 -4.91 10.07 4.73
C SER A 159 -6.23 10.18 5.50
N PRO A 160 -7.31 10.72 4.89
CA PRO A 160 -8.64 10.70 5.51
C PRO A 160 -9.09 9.30 5.95
N MET A 161 -8.68 8.26 5.23
CA MET A 161 -9.06 6.87 5.54
C MET A 161 -8.45 6.36 6.84
N THR A 162 -7.27 6.87 7.21
CA THR A 162 -6.57 6.43 8.42
C THR A 162 -7.01 7.24 9.66
N LYS A 163 -7.84 8.26 9.46
CA LYS A 163 -8.40 9.15 10.47
C LYS A 163 -9.90 8.89 10.66
N SER A 164 -10.23 8.17 11.72
CA SER A 164 -11.58 8.20 12.27
C SER A 164 -11.46 8.28 13.80
N ASP A 165 -12.29 9.10 14.42
CA ASP A 165 -12.19 9.33 15.86
C ASP A 165 -12.81 8.15 16.65
N ASP A 166 -13.70 7.39 16.01
CA ASP A 166 -14.54 6.39 16.68
C ASP A 166 -14.07 4.93 16.49
N THR A 167 -13.12 4.67 15.58
CA THR A 167 -12.64 3.31 15.29
C THR A 167 -11.17 3.16 15.68
N PRO A 168 -10.77 2.13 16.45
CA PRO A 168 -9.36 1.85 16.71
C PRO A 168 -8.54 1.65 15.43
N VAL A 169 -7.30 2.13 15.42
CA VAL A 169 -6.38 2.00 14.27
C VAL A 169 -6.19 0.53 13.85
N SER A 170 -6.14 -0.39 14.81
CA SER A 170 -6.02 -1.83 14.56
C SER A 170 -7.21 -2.39 13.78
N GLU A 171 -8.43 -1.97 14.12
CA GLU A 171 -9.66 -2.40 13.43
C GLU A 171 -9.74 -1.81 12.02
N ARG A 172 -9.36 -0.54 11.84
CA ARG A 172 -9.26 0.04 10.49
C ARG A 172 -8.21 -0.67 9.63
N ARG A 173 -7.04 -0.96 10.20
CA ARG A 173 -5.97 -1.72 9.51
C ARG A 173 -6.47 -3.09 9.09
N PHE A 174 -7.21 -3.77 9.97
CA PHE A 174 -7.82 -5.06 9.68
C PHE A 174 -8.82 -4.97 8.52
N GLY A 175 -9.73 -4.00 8.55
CA GLY A 175 -10.66 -3.73 7.46
C GLY A 175 -9.93 -3.45 6.14
N PHE A 176 -8.90 -2.61 6.18
CA PHE A 176 -8.06 -2.34 5.01
C PHE A 176 -7.41 -3.61 4.47
N ARG A 177 -6.80 -4.43 5.33
CA ARG A 177 -6.19 -5.71 4.94
C ARG A 177 -7.21 -6.63 4.26
N LYS A 178 -8.43 -6.75 4.79
CA LYS A 178 -9.50 -7.56 4.20
C LYS A 178 -9.83 -7.14 2.77
N TYR A 179 -10.15 -5.87 2.54
CA TYR A 179 -10.61 -5.42 1.22
C TYR A 179 -9.47 -5.19 0.22
N ALA A 180 -8.28 -4.78 0.68
CA ALA A 180 -7.09 -4.72 -0.17
C ALA A 180 -6.67 -6.13 -0.60
N GLY A 181 -6.70 -7.11 0.33
CA GLY A 181 -6.48 -8.52 0.03
C GLY A 181 -7.47 -9.03 -1.01
N HIS A 182 -8.77 -8.74 -0.86
CA HIS A 182 -9.78 -9.10 -1.85
C HIS A 182 -9.56 -8.49 -3.22
N THR A 183 -9.17 -7.22 -3.26
CA THR A 183 -8.82 -6.54 -4.50
C THR A 183 -7.66 -7.23 -5.21
N LEU A 184 -6.57 -7.51 -4.49
CA LEU A 184 -5.38 -8.16 -5.06
C LEU A 184 -5.65 -9.62 -5.46
N CYS A 185 -6.32 -10.41 -4.62
CA CYS A 185 -6.67 -11.79 -4.93
C CYS A 185 -7.58 -11.89 -6.18
N SER A 186 -8.40 -10.87 -6.47
CA SER A 186 -9.27 -10.85 -7.65
C SER A 186 -8.54 -10.63 -9.00
N MET A 187 -7.22 -10.47 -8.99
CA MET A 187 -6.39 -10.28 -10.18
C MET A 187 -5.35 -11.39 -10.31
N PRO A 188 -4.90 -11.75 -11.54
CA PRO A 188 -3.71 -12.59 -11.71
C PRO A 188 -2.48 -11.95 -11.05
N GLU A 189 -1.64 -12.76 -10.38
CA GLU A 189 -0.40 -12.27 -9.73
C GLU A 189 0.51 -11.53 -10.73
N GLU A 190 0.61 -12.04 -11.96
CA GLU A 190 1.37 -11.42 -13.04
C GLU A 190 0.83 -10.02 -13.36
N LEU A 191 -0.50 -9.81 -13.38
CA LEU A 191 -1.08 -8.49 -13.61
C LEU A 191 -0.68 -7.50 -12.51
N ILE A 192 -0.64 -7.94 -11.24
CA ILE A 192 -0.21 -7.09 -10.11
C ILE A 192 1.26 -6.70 -10.26
N GLN A 193 2.12 -7.65 -10.62
CA GLN A 193 3.53 -7.37 -10.92
C GLN A 193 3.67 -6.41 -12.11
N MET A 194 2.85 -6.54 -13.14
CA MET A 194 2.81 -5.62 -14.28
C MET A 194 2.29 -4.22 -13.91
N LEU A 195 1.37 -4.11 -12.96
CA LEU A 195 0.89 -2.83 -12.43
C LEU A 195 1.98 -2.11 -11.63
N ILE A 196 2.69 -2.83 -10.75
CA ILE A 196 3.79 -2.30 -9.95
C ILE A 196 4.96 -1.87 -10.83
N SER A 197 5.37 -2.76 -11.75
CA SER A 197 6.47 -2.49 -12.68
C SER A 197 6.06 -1.59 -13.85
N GLY A 198 4.77 -1.27 -14.01
CA GLY A 198 4.33 -0.40 -15.08
C GLY A 198 4.37 -1.00 -16.49
N ASN A 199 4.51 -2.31 -16.62
CA ASN A 199 4.71 -3.02 -17.88
C ASN A 199 3.42 -3.47 -18.56
N MET A 200 2.24 -3.11 -18.02
CA MET A 200 0.93 -3.53 -18.50
C MET A 200 0.63 -3.18 -19.98
N HIS A 201 1.33 -2.21 -20.56
CA HIS A 201 1.11 -1.78 -21.96
C HIS A 201 2.14 -2.34 -22.95
N ARG A 202 3.12 -3.13 -22.49
CA ARG A 202 4.10 -3.78 -23.36
C ARG A 202 3.47 -4.97 -24.09
N LYS A 203 4.03 -5.32 -25.25
CA LYS A 203 3.46 -6.34 -26.16
C LYS A 203 3.43 -7.77 -25.61
N ASN A 204 4.23 -8.08 -24.58
CA ASN A 204 4.44 -9.44 -24.09
C ASN A 204 3.60 -9.72 -22.83
N ILE A 205 2.28 -9.66 -22.97
CA ILE A 205 1.34 -10.03 -21.89
C ILE A 205 1.00 -11.51 -22.05
N SER A 206 0.99 -12.28 -20.95
CA SER A 206 0.55 -13.68 -21.00
C SER A 206 -0.90 -13.82 -21.46
N SER A 207 -1.25 -15.01 -21.96
CA SER A 207 -2.63 -15.31 -22.34
C SER A 207 -3.58 -15.22 -21.15
N GLU A 208 -3.12 -15.63 -19.95
CA GLU A 208 -3.90 -15.56 -18.72
C GLU A 208 -4.28 -14.12 -18.37
N VAL A 209 -3.31 -13.21 -18.34
CA VAL A 209 -3.58 -11.79 -18.09
C VAL A 209 -4.41 -11.17 -19.22
N SER A 210 -4.14 -11.52 -20.47
CA SER A 210 -4.91 -11.02 -21.61
C SER A 210 -6.38 -11.47 -21.57
N ASP A 211 -6.64 -12.72 -21.21
CA ASP A 211 -7.98 -13.28 -21.09
C ASP A 211 -8.71 -12.62 -19.91
N TYR A 212 -8.06 -12.50 -18.76
CA TYR A 212 -8.60 -11.77 -17.61
C TYR A 212 -8.99 -10.33 -17.96
N LEU A 213 -8.10 -9.56 -18.58
CA LEU A 213 -8.35 -8.16 -18.95
C LEU A 213 -9.50 -8.03 -19.97
N ARG A 214 -9.70 -9.03 -20.83
CA ARG A 214 -10.84 -9.08 -21.75
C ARG A 214 -12.13 -9.35 -20.99
N ASP A 215 -12.11 -10.29 -20.05
CA ASP A 215 -13.30 -10.71 -19.31
C ASP A 215 -13.78 -9.58 -18.39
N VAL A 216 -12.90 -8.97 -17.58
CA VAL A 216 -13.28 -7.81 -16.73
C VAL A 216 -13.76 -6.61 -17.53
N LYS A 217 -13.23 -6.41 -18.74
CA LYS A 217 -13.73 -5.38 -19.65
C LYS A 217 -15.16 -5.65 -20.11
N GLY A 218 -15.56 -6.93 -20.24
CA GLY A 218 -16.93 -7.33 -20.58
C GLY A 218 -17.97 -6.92 -19.53
N PHE A 219 -17.58 -6.85 -18.26
CA PHE A 219 -18.46 -6.45 -17.14
C PHE A 219 -18.45 -4.95 -16.85
N ALA A 220 -17.54 -4.20 -17.45
CA ALA A 220 -17.21 -2.81 -17.10
C ALA A 220 -18.36 -1.79 -17.21
N ASP A 221 -19.41 -2.11 -17.96
CA ASP A 221 -20.61 -1.27 -18.10
C ASP A 221 -21.68 -1.58 -17.06
N GLN A 222 -21.62 -2.77 -16.45
CA GLN A 222 -22.65 -3.29 -15.56
C GLN A 222 -22.19 -3.31 -14.11
N GLN A 223 -20.88 -3.50 -13.89
CA GLN A 223 -20.28 -3.64 -12.58
C GLN A 223 -19.23 -2.54 -12.33
N PRO A 224 -19.22 -1.95 -11.13
CA PRO A 224 -18.17 -1.04 -10.73
C PRO A 224 -16.79 -1.66 -10.83
N SER A 225 -15.81 -0.85 -11.24
CA SER A 225 -14.46 -1.33 -11.51
C SER A 225 -13.41 -0.26 -11.27
N ILE A 226 -12.18 -0.74 -11.06
CA ILE A 226 -10.99 0.09 -11.02
C ILE A 226 -10.31 0.04 -12.39
N TYR A 227 -9.96 1.22 -12.88
CA TYR A 227 -9.23 1.39 -14.12
C TYR A 227 -7.90 2.09 -13.87
N VAL A 228 -6.93 1.81 -14.74
CA VAL A 228 -5.63 2.44 -14.77
C VAL A 228 -5.41 3.05 -16.15
N ARG A 229 -4.85 4.25 -16.16
CA ARG A 229 -4.46 4.98 -17.36
C ARG A 229 -2.98 5.30 -17.30
N SER A 230 -2.20 4.66 -18.15
CA SER A 230 -0.76 4.89 -18.21
C SER A 230 -0.44 5.83 -19.38
N PHE A 231 0.36 6.85 -19.14
CA PHE A 231 0.84 7.75 -20.17
C PHE A 231 2.11 7.17 -20.81
N VAL A 232 1.93 6.57 -21.99
CA VAL A 232 2.96 5.76 -22.65
C VAL A 232 2.99 6.01 -24.16
N ASP A 233 4.09 5.65 -24.81
CA ASP A 233 4.18 5.63 -26.26
C ASP A 233 3.56 4.37 -26.88
N LYS A 234 3.74 4.19 -28.19
CA LYS A 234 3.23 3.03 -28.94
C LYS A 234 3.83 1.68 -28.53
N GLU A 235 4.99 1.68 -27.87
CA GLU A 235 5.65 0.46 -27.38
C GLU A 235 5.29 0.17 -25.91
N GLY A 236 4.54 1.09 -25.28
CA GLY A 236 4.14 0.99 -23.88
C GLY A 236 5.15 1.60 -22.92
N ASP A 237 6.12 2.37 -23.41
CA ASP A 237 7.14 2.99 -22.57
C ASP A 237 6.74 4.40 -22.10
N SER A 238 7.14 4.74 -20.88
CA SER A 238 6.97 6.08 -20.31
C SER A 238 7.83 7.13 -21.04
N PRO A 239 7.50 8.43 -20.98
CA PRO A 239 8.44 9.47 -21.37
C PRO A 239 9.79 9.34 -20.66
N SER A 240 10.85 9.78 -21.35
CA SER A 240 12.18 9.80 -20.73
C SER A 240 12.26 10.79 -19.59
N VAL A 241 13.17 10.55 -18.63
CA VAL A 241 13.36 11.45 -17.49
C VAL A 241 13.70 12.87 -17.95
N ASP A 242 14.51 13.02 -19.00
CA ASP A 242 14.83 14.33 -19.57
C ASP A 242 13.57 15.07 -20.09
N MET A 243 12.70 14.38 -20.82
CA MET A 243 11.42 14.94 -21.28
C MET A 243 10.55 15.38 -20.09
N LEU A 244 10.48 14.58 -19.03
CA LEU A 244 9.71 14.89 -17.83
C LEU A 244 10.31 16.08 -17.06
N MET A 245 11.63 16.20 -16.99
CA MET A 245 12.28 17.37 -16.39
C MET A 245 12.06 18.65 -17.20
N ARG A 246 11.94 18.56 -18.53
CA ARG A 246 11.53 19.68 -19.38
C ARG A 246 10.07 20.06 -19.16
N LEU A 247 9.18 19.07 -18.99
CA LEU A 247 7.79 19.29 -18.59
C LEU A 247 7.69 19.98 -17.23
N VAL A 248 8.46 19.56 -16.22
CA VAL A 248 8.49 20.22 -14.90
C VAL A 248 8.83 21.70 -15.04
N LYS A 249 9.88 22.03 -15.79
CA LYS A 249 10.24 23.44 -16.07
C LYS A 249 9.12 24.18 -16.79
N PHE A 250 8.48 23.55 -17.77
CA PHE A 250 7.35 24.13 -18.46
C PHE A 250 6.19 24.44 -17.50
N VAL A 251 5.88 23.53 -16.57
CA VAL A 251 4.84 23.73 -15.56
C VAL A 251 5.20 24.88 -14.62
N ASP A 252 6.44 24.96 -14.15
CA ASP A 252 6.90 26.07 -13.30
C ASP A 252 6.71 27.42 -14.00
N ILE A 253 7.11 27.48 -15.27
CA ILE A 253 6.93 28.67 -16.11
C ILE A 253 5.44 28.99 -16.29
N TYR A 254 4.63 27.98 -16.64
CA TYR A 254 3.18 28.12 -16.83
C TYR A 254 2.47 28.65 -15.57
N CYS A 255 2.86 28.17 -14.38
CA CYS A 255 2.32 28.63 -13.10
C CYS A 255 2.86 30.00 -12.65
N SER A 256 4.08 30.38 -13.07
CA SER A 256 4.75 31.62 -12.63
C SER A 256 4.15 32.91 -13.20
N CYS A 257 3.23 32.83 -14.16
CA CYS A 257 2.57 33.98 -14.77
C CYS A 257 3.52 34.99 -15.43
N ASP A 258 4.61 34.53 -16.08
CA ASP A 258 5.48 35.39 -16.87
C ASP A 258 4.64 36.10 -17.97
N PRO A 259 4.55 37.44 -17.98
CA PRO A 259 3.78 38.19 -18.98
C PRO A 259 4.31 38.04 -20.42
N ASN A 260 5.50 37.46 -20.61
CA ASN A 260 6.10 37.20 -21.92
C ASN A 260 5.79 35.79 -22.46
N LEU A 261 5.18 34.91 -21.66
CA LEU A 261 4.78 33.60 -22.16
C LEU A 261 3.40 33.65 -22.81
N ASN A 262 3.31 33.15 -24.04
CA ASN A 262 2.06 32.95 -24.74
C ASN A 262 1.32 31.72 -24.17
N THR A 263 0.95 31.75 -22.88
CA THR A 263 0.10 30.72 -22.24
C THR A 263 -1.20 30.50 -23.01
N THR A 264 -1.59 31.48 -23.81
CA THR A 264 -2.65 31.44 -24.81
C THR A 264 -2.55 30.26 -25.77
N ASP A 265 -1.37 29.75 -26.15
CA ASP A 265 -1.27 28.62 -27.09
C ASP A 265 -1.57 27.28 -26.41
N VAL A 266 -1.19 27.15 -25.13
CA VAL A 266 -1.61 26.04 -24.27
C VAL A 266 -3.12 26.11 -24.07
N ASP A 267 -3.62 27.27 -23.63
CA ASP A 267 -5.06 27.52 -23.45
C ASP A 267 -5.87 27.38 -24.76
N LYS A 268 -5.26 27.57 -25.93
CA LYS A 268 -5.89 27.33 -27.25
C LYS A 268 -5.96 25.84 -27.61
N VAL A 269 -4.94 25.04 -27.27
CA VAL A 269 -5.05 23.57 -27.35
C VAL A 269 -6.17 23.10 -26.42
N TYR A 270 -6.30 23.69 -25.23
CA TYR A 270 -7.45 23.48 -24.34
C TYR A 270 -8.80 23.85 -24.98
N ARG A 271 -8.86 24.83 -25.89
CA ARG A 271 -10.10 25.23 -26.60
C ARG A 271 -10.48 24.29 -27.74
N PHE A 272 -9.52 23.61 -28.37
CA PHE A 272 -9.79 22.77 -29.55
C PHE A 272 -10.55 21.47 -29.19
N ASP A 273 -10.33 20.92 -27.99
CA ASP A 273 -11.11 19.76 -27.49
C ASP A 273 -12.55 20.16 -27.09
N ASP A 274 -12.77 21.39 -26.63
CA ASP A 274 -14.10 21.88 -26.22
C ASP A 274 -15.05 22.13 -27.41
N GLU A 275 -14.52 22.43 -28.61
CA GLU A 275 -15.34 22.65 -29.82
C GLU A 275 -15.93 21.36 -30.41
N LEU A 276 -15.49 20.17 -29.95
CA LEU A 276 -15.88 18.87 -30.49
C LEU A 276 -17.02 18.14 -29.74
N GLY A 277 -17.68 18.77 -28.76
CA GLY A 277 -19.05 18.33 -28.39
C GLY A 277 -19.44 18.22 -26.92
N GLY A 278 -19.14 19.22 -26.09
CA GLY A 278 -19.74 19.33 -24.75
C GLY A 278 -20.11 20.77 -24.45
N GLN A 279 -21.37 21.03 -24.06
CA GLN A 279 -21.71 22.30 -23.44
C GLN A 279 -21.00 22.38 -22.08
N THR A 280 -19.80 22.94 -22.04
CA THR A 280 -19.22 23.42 -20.79
C THR A 280 -20.09 24.59 -20.31
N PRO A 281 -20.49 24.64 -19.03
CA PRO A 281 -21.33 25.71 -18.55
C PRO A 281 -20.60 27.05 -18.76
N LYS A 282 -21.31 28.00 -19.38
CA LYS A 282 -20.83 29.31 -19.88
C LYS A 282 -20.05 30.18 -18.88
N HIS A 283 -19.92 29.77 -17.61
CA HIS A 283 -19.14 30.48 -16.60
C HIS A 283 -17.62 30.23 -16.65
N LEU A 284 -17.14 29.20 -17.36
CA LEU A 284 -15.71 29.01 -17.65
C LEU A 284 -15.24 29.74 -18.91
N ILE A 285 -16.18 30.13 -19.77
CA ILE A 285 -15.94 30.56 -21.15
C ILE A 285 -16.46 31.99 -21.33
N GLN A 286 -15.93 32.97 -20.61
CA GLN A 286 -16.17 34.39 -20.94
C GLN A 286 -15.21 35.33 -20.21
N ALA A 287 -13.91 35.19 -20.49
CA ALA A 287 -12.96 36.31 -20.46
C ALA A 287 -11.61 35.83 -21.00
N GLY A 288 -11.05 36.53 -21.99
CA GLY A 288 -9.62 36.43 -22.26
C GLY A 288 -8.83 36.69 -20.97
N GLY A 289 -7.89 35.80 -20.64
CA GLY A 289 -6.95 36.04 -19.54
C GLY A 289 -7.36 35.59 -18.14
N ARG A 290 -8.25 34.60 -17.95
CA ARG A 290 -8.39 33.97 -16.61
C ARG A 290 -7.53 32.71 -16.50
N LYS A 291 -6.43 32.88 -15.76
CA LYS A 291 -5.56 31.85 -15.20
C LYS A 291 -6.40 30.71 -14.60
N LEU A 292 -5.87 29.48 -14.61
CA LEU A 292 -6.37 28.40 -13.75
C LEU A 292 -6.64 28.96 -12.34
N GLY A 293 -7.73 28.55 -11.70
CA GLY A 293 -8.00 28.96 -10.32
C GLY A 293 -6.82 28.63 -9.41
N ASN A 294 -6.55 29.45 -8.40
CA ASN A 294 -5.37 29.32 -7.53
C ASN A 294 -5.14 27.89 -7.01
N ILE A 295 -6.22 27.17 -6.65
CA ILE A 295 -6.17 25.77 -6.19
C ILE A 295 -5.63 24.83 -7.28
N ALA A 296 -6.07 24.99 -8.53
CA ALA A 296 -5.62 24.15 -9.64
C ALA A 296 -4.14 24.42 -9.98
N MET A 297 -3.69 25.67 -9.88
CA MET A 297 -2.26 26.00 -10.03
C MET A 297 -1.41 25.40 -8.91
N GLN A 298 -1.85 25.53 -7.66
CA GLN A 298 -1.17 24.93 -6.50
C GLN A 298 -1.02 23.41 -6.65
N LYS A 299 -2.11 22.71 -7.03
CA LYS A 299 -2.06 21.27 -7.32
C LYS A 299 -1.09 20.92 -8.44
N LEU A 300 -1.04 21.75 -9.49
CA LEU A 300 -0.12 21.54 -10.60
C LEU A 300 1.35 21.75 -10.18
N GLN A 301 1.63 22.75 -9.32
CA GLN A 301 2.95 22.98 -8.73
C GLN A 301 3.38 21.83 -7.81
N LEU A 302 2.46 21.35 -6.94
CA LEU A 302 2.72 20.20 -6.07
C LEU A 302 3.03 18.94 -6.88
N TRP A 303 2.25 18.70 -7.94
CA TRP A 303 2.50 17.61 -8.87
C TRP A 303 3.87 17.73 -9.55
N ALA A 304 4.23 18.92 -10.06
CA ALA A 304 5.53 19.15 -10.69
C ALA A 304 6.69 18.95 -9.71
N ALA A 305 6.56 19.40 -8.47
CA ALA A 305 7.55 19.17 -7.41
C ALA A 305 7.73 17.68 -7.11
N ALA A 306 6.63 16.92 -6.99
CA ALA A 306 6.68 15.47 -6.77
C ALA A 306 7.29 14.73 -7.97
N LEU A 307 6.90 15.10 -9.19
CA LEU A 307 7.48 14.54 -10.42
C LEU A 307 8.98 14.83 -10.52
N LYS A 308 9.40 16.05 -10.16
CA LYS A 308 10.82 16.44 -10.12
C LYS A 308 11.60 15.56 -9.13
N ARG A 309 11.10 15.41 -7.89
CA ARG A 309 11.73 14.53 -6.88
C ARG A 309 11.90 13.12 -7.41
N ARG A 310 10.85 12.58 -8.05
CA ARG A 310 10.88 11.26 -8.66
C ARG A 310 11.96 11.15 -9.75
N CYS A 311 12.08 12.14 -10.62
CA CYS A 311 13.08 12.19 -11.68
C CYS A 311 14.52 12.32 -11.14
N ASP A 312 14.73 13.14 -10.10
CA ASP A 312 16.05 13.39 -9.50
C ASP A 312 16.66 12.13 -8.85
N ARG A 313 15.86 11.12 -8.52
CA ARG A 313 16.33 9.81 -8.01
C ARG A 313 16.93 8.91 -9.10
N VAL A 314 16.64 9.19 -10.37
CA VAL A 314 17.19 8.41 -11.48
C VAL A 314 18.60 8.90 -11.77
N ASN A 315 19.54 7.98 -11.91
CA ASN A 315 20.91 8.32 -12.27
C ASN A 315 20.92 9.14 -13.58
N LYS A 316 21.62 10.28 -13.59
CA LYS A 316 21.71 11.17 -14.75
C LYS A 316 22.16 10.48 -16.04
N SER A 317 22.97 9.41 -15.94
CA SER A 317 23.37 8.62 -17.11
C SER A 317 22.21 7.88 -17.79
N GLN A 318 21.08 7.71 -17.10
CA GLN A 318 19.88 7.03 -17.58
C GLN A 318 18.77 8.00 -17.97
N TRP A 319 19.00 9.32 -17.94
CA TRP A 319 17.91 10.29 -18.15
C TRP A 319 17.29 10.28 -19.56
N ASN A 320 18.00 9.71 -20.54
CA ASN A 320 17.49 9.49 -21.88
C ASN A 320 16.63 8.23 -22.01
N GLN A 321 16.55 7.39 -20.98
CA GLN A 321 15.71 6.20 -20.91
C GLN A 321 14.31 6.55 -20.38
N PRO A 322 13.29 5.73 -20.67
CA PRO A 322 11.97 5.84 -20.04
C PRO A 322 12.07 5.95 -18.51
N LEU A 323 11.18 6.74 -17.91
CA LEU A 323 11.07 6.81 -16.44
C LEU A 323 10.92 5.40 -15.86
N PRO A 324 11.81 4.97 -14.94
CA PRO A 324 11.70 3.67 -14.32
C PRO A 324 10.44 3.56 -13.45
N ASP A 325 9.91 2.35 -13.48
CA ASP A 325 8.70 1.80 -12.91
C ASP A 325 8.02 2.59 -11.77
N PRO A 326 6.67 2.76 -11.81
CA PRO A 326 5.75 2.58 -12.97
C PRO A 326 5.72 3.82 -13.90
N PRO A 327 5.11 3.82 -15.11
CA PRO A 327 4.95 5.04 -15.91
C PRO A 327 4.14 6.12 -15.16
N LEU A 328 3.96 7.29 -15.78
CA LEU A 328 2.98 8.24 -15.24
C LEU A 328 1.57 7.66 -15.38
N THR A 329 0.95 7.35 -14.25
CA THR A 329 -0.32 6.63 -14.20
C THR A 329 -1.38 7.43 -13.46
N TYR A 330 -2.62 7.21 -13.88
CA TYR A 330 -3.83 7.61 -13.18
C TYR A 330 -4.64 6.35 -12.88
N ALA A 331 -4.92 6.07 -11.61
CA ALA A 331 -5.86 5.05 -11.19
C ALA A 331 -7.17 5.71 -10.79
N GLY A 332 -8.28 5.08 -11.13
CA GLY A 332 -9.60 5.62 -10.79
C GLY A 332 -10.63 4.54 -10.58
N TYR A 333 -11.60 4.85 -9.73
CA TYR A 333 -12.83 4.10 -9.59
C TYR A 333 -13.90 4.60 -10.58
N SER A 334 -14.73 3.70 -11.10
CA SER A 334 -15.96 4.08 -11.81
C SER A 334 -17.04 3.01 -11.70
N LYS A 335 -18.30 3.46 -11.59
CA LYS A 335 -19.48 2.60 -11.77
C LYS A 335 -19.62 2.05 -13.19
N HIS A 336 -19.25 2.85 -14.19
CA HIS A 336 -19.33 2.53 -15.61
C HIS A 336 -18.03 2.92 -16.29
N ALA A 337 -17.05 2.04 -16.22
CA ALA A 337 -15.68 2.36 -16.63
C ALA A 337 -15.56 2.69 -18.13
N LEU A 338 -16.36 2.09 -19.02
CA LEU A 338 -16.29 2.45 -20.45
C LEU A 338 -16.94 3.81 -20.74
N LEU A 339 -18.04 4.15 -20.08
CA LEU A 339 -18.59 5.52 -20.14
C LEU A 339 -17.60 6.56 -19.61
N ARG A 340 -16.86 6.20 -18.55
CA ARG A 340 -15.79 7.05 -18.01
C ARG A 340 -14.61 7.19 -18.97
N LEU A 341 -14.23 6.15 -19.69
CA LEU A 341 -13.25 6.21 -20.77
C LEU A 341 -13.68 7.22 -21.85
N GLU A 342 -14.93 7.15 -22.32
CA GLU A 342 -15.43 8.09 -23.32
C GLU A 342 -15.47 9.54 -22.79
N SER A 343 -15.79 9.71 -21.51
CA SER A 343 -15.73 11.02 -20.86
C SER A 343 -14.30 11.58 -20.81
N HIS A 344 -13.31 10.73 -20.50
CA HIS A 344 -11.89 11.11 -20.50
C HIS A 344 -11.37 11.44 -21.90
N LYS A 345 -11.91 10.81 -22.96
CA LYS A 345 -11.59 11.15 -24.35
C LYS A 345 -12.18 12.50 -24.78
N LYS A 346 -13.40 12.83 -24.34
CA LYS A 346 -14.15 14.01 -24.79
C LYS A 346 -13.84 15.29 -24.02
N LEU A 347 -13.82 15.22 -22.68
CA LEU A 347 -13.77 16.41 -21.82
C LEU A 347 -12.35 16.72 -21.32
N GLY A 348 -11.40 15.88 -21.70
CA GLY A 348 -10.06 15.79 -21.14
C GLY A 348 -10.08 15.45 -19.64
N ALA A 349 -8.98 14.88 -19.17
CA ALA A 349 -8.88 14.36 -17.81
C ALA A 349 -8.60 15.47 -16.77
N SER A 350 -8.09 15.11 -15.59
CA SER A 350 -7.64 16.07 -14.57
C SER A 350 -6.70 17.14 -15.15
N THR A 351 -6.55 18.30 -14.47
CA THR A 351 -5.68 19.40 -14.93
C THR A 351 -4.25 18.93 -15.26
N THR A 352 -3.68 18.03 -14.44
CA THR A 352 -2.36 17.43 -14.68
C THR A 352 -2.30 16.66 -15.99
N ASN A 353 -3.29 15.82 -16.28
CA ASN A 353 -3.35 15.03 -17.50
C ASN A 353 -3.50 15.91 -18.74
N LYS A 354 -4.28 16.99 -18.62
CA LYS A 354 -4.45 17.97 -19.72
C LYS A 354 -3.13 18.68 -20.03
N VAL A 355 -2.44 19.21 -19.01
CA VAL A 355 -1.12 19.85 -19.18
C VAL A 355 -0.10 18.88 -19.76
N LEU A 356 -0.08 17.64 -19.26
CA LEU A 356 0.80 16.57 -19.75
C LEU A 356 0.54 16.29 -21.24
N SER A 357 -0.69 16.00 -21.63
CA SER A 357 -1.06 15.74 -23.03
C SER A 357 -0.75 16.93 -23.94
N ALA A 358 -1.05 18.16 -23.50
CA ALA A 358 -0.79 19.36 -24.28
C ALA A 358 0.72 19.60 -24.49
N TYR A 359 1.55 19.44 -23.45
CA TYR A 359 2.99 19.57 -23.57
C TYR A 359 3.56 18.57 -24.58
N PHE A 360 3.22 17.30 -24.45
CA PHE A 360 3.75 16.26 -25.34
C PHE A 360 3.23 16.40 -26.77
N GLY A 361 1.99 16.86 -26.96
CA GLY A 361 1.43 17.15 -28.28
C GLY A 361 2.05 18.37 -28.97
N LEU A 362 2.50 19.38 -28.20
CA LEU A 362 3.08 20.61 -28.75
C LEU A 362 4.60 20.53 -28.95
N PHE A 363 5.32 19.87 -28.04
CA PHE A 363 6.78 19.99 -27.94
C PHE A 363 7.54 18.68 -28.19
N GLU A 364 6.89 17.52 -28.17
CA GLU A 364 7.55 16.20 -28.25
C GLU A 364 6.98 15.31 -29.37
N ASP A 365 6.37 15.92 -30.40
CA ASP A 365 5.58 15.33 -31.51
C ASP A 365 6.25 14.14 -32.25
N ALA A 366 7.56 13.94 -32.08
CA ALA A 366 8.31 12.80 -32.63
C ALA A 366 7.94 11.44 -32.01
N LYS A 367 7.34 11.41 -30.80
CA LYS A 367 6.83 10.19 -30.15
C LYS A 367 5.41 10.45 -29.67
N SER A 368 4.42 9.84 -30.32
CA SER A 368 3.00 10.02 -29.96
C SER A 368 2.69 9.34 -28.61
N TYR A 369 2.92 10.04 -27.51
CA TYR A 369 2.51 9.61 -26.16
C TYR A 369 1.01 9.80 -25.96
N LYS A 370 0.35 8.84 -25.31
CA LYS A 370 -1.09 8.90 -24.98
C LYS A 370 -1.39 8.15 -23.70
N PHE A 371 -2.55 8.46 -23.12
CA PHE A 371 -3.10 7.68 -22.02
C PHE A 371 -3.77 6.41 -22.55
N GLU A 372 -3.14 5.27 -22.30
CA GLU A 372 -3.73 3.96 -22.55
C GLU A 372 -4.60 3.52 -21.38
N TYR A 373 -5.83 3.10 -21.64
CA TYR A 373 -6.84 2.80 -20.62
C TYR A 373 -7.04 1.29 -20.45
N ARG A 374 -6.92 0.79 -19.22
CA ARG A 374 -7.20 -0.62 -18.87
C ARG A 374 -8.10 -0.68 -17.66
N ILE A 375 -9.02 -1.64 -17.67
CA ILE A 375 -9.84 -2.01 -16.52
C ILE A 375 -9.13 -3.20 -15.90
N VAL A 376 -8.77 -3.08 -14.63
CA VAL A 376 -7.83 -4.01 -13.99
C VAL A 376 -8.45 -4.79 -12.85
N CYS A 377 -9.54 -4.31 -12.27
CA CYS A 377 -10.19 -4.96 -11.13
C CYS A 377 -11.69 -4.68 -11.17
N LEU A 378 -12.51 -5.70 -10.95
CA LEU A 378 -13.93 -5.52 -10.64
C LEU A 378 -14.08 -5.26 -9.13
N VAL A 379 -15.13 -4.54 -8.75
CA VAL A 379 -15.47 -4.31 -7.34
C VAL A 379 -16.67 -5.18 -6.98
N ALA A 380 -16.58 -5.94 -5.90
CA ALA A 380 -17.65 -6.79 -5.38
C ALA A 380 -18.52 -6.10 -4.33
N ASP A 381 -18.00 -5.10 -3.63
CA ASP A 381 -18.68 -4.50 -2.48
C ASP A 381 -18.47 -2.98 -2.38
N ARG A 382 -19.45 -2.28 -1.81
CA ARG A 382 -19.41 -0.83 -1.60
C ARG A 382 -18.21 -0.40 -0.74
N ARG A 383 -17.94 -1.12 0.34
CA ARG A 383 -16.83 -0.88 1.28
C ARG A 383 -15.49 -1.20 0.61
N GLN A 384 -15.46 -2.15 -0.32
CA GLN A 384 -14.26 -2.49 -1.09
C GLN A 384 -13.82 -1.35 -2.01
N ALA A 385 -14.74 -0.64 -2.67
CA ALA A 385 -14.37 0.22 -3.80
C ALA A 385 -13.39 1.36 -3.45
N ALA A 386 -13.58 2.06 -2.32
CA ALA A 386 -12.62 3.09 -1.90
C ALA A 386 -11.22 2.50 -1.65
N LEU A 387 -11.20 1.36 -0.97
CA LEU A 387 -9.99 0.65 -0.58
C LEU A 387 -9.28 0.08 -1.81
N ALA A 388 -10.02 -0.47 -2.76
CA ALA A 388 -9.51 -0.93 -4.04
C ALA A 388 -8.87 0.20 -4.85
N GLU A 389 -9.51 1.37 -4.93
CA GLU A 389 -8.93 2.53 -5.61
C GLU A 389 -7.62 2.96 -4.95
N ILE A 390 -7.56 3.00 -3.61
CA ILE A 390 -6.35 3.34 -2.85
C ILE A 390 -5.25 2.29 -3.06
N THR A 391 -5.58 1.00 -2.95
CA THR A 391 -4.63 -0.10 -3.18
C THR A 391 -4.02 -0.01 -4.59
N ILE A 392 -4.85 0.11 -5.63
CA ILE A 392 -4.37 0.20 -7.01
C ILE A 392 -3.60 1.50 -7.25
N ALA A 393 -4.06 2.63 -6.72
CA ALA A 393 -3.36 3.91 -6.85
C ALA A 393 -1.99 3.90 -6.17
N ALA A 394 -1.85 3.21 -5.04
CA ALA A 394 -0.59 3.08 -4.31
C ALA A 394 0.42 2.22 -5.08
N ILE A 395 0.04 0.98 -5.47
CA ILE A 395 0.96 0.07 -6.17
C ILE A 395 1.37 0.59 -7.55
N THR A 396 0.51 1.37 -8.20
CA THR A 396 0.82 2.05 -9.47
C THR A 396 1.46 3.41 -9.28
N ARG A 397 1.72 3.87 -8.04
CA ARG A 397 2.21 5.23 -7.73
C ARG A 397 1.44 6.34 -8.46
N SER A 398 0.14 6.15 -8.66
CA SER A 398 -0.73 7.08 -9.37
C SER A 398 -1.05 8.33 -8.55
N ASN A 399 -0.81 8.31 -7.24
CA ASN A 399 -1.03 9.47 -6.36
C ASN A 399 -0.08 10.64 -6.74
N MET A 400 -0.61 11.87 -6.78
CA MET A 400 0.16 13.07 -7.05
C MET A 400 1.38 13.24 -6.13
N ARG A 401 1.29 12.81 -4.86
CA ARG A 401 2.43 12.89 -3.91
C ARG A 401 3.67 12.12 -4.40
N HIS A 402 3.43 11.09 -5.21
CA HIS A 402 4.44 10.22 -5.82
C HIS A 402 4.78 10.62 -7.26
N GLY A 403 4.30 11.78 -7.73
CA GLY A 403 4.46 12.26 -9.12
C GLY A 403 3.48 11.62 -10.11
N GLY A 404 2.49 10.85 -9.62
CA GLY A 404 1.42 10.28 -10.44
C GLY A 404 0.35 11.30 -10.85
N CYS A 405 -0.65 10.85 -11.60
CA CYS A 405 -1.61 11.73 -12.26
C CYS A 405 -2.93 11.95 -11.49
N CYS A 406 -3.15 11.31 -10.34
CA CYS A 406 -4.36 11.48 -9.53
C CYS A 406 -4.34 12.79 -8.73
N VAL A 407 -5.23 13.73 -9.08
CA VAL A 407 -5.28 15.11 -8.53
C VAL A 407 -6.06 15.24 -7.22
N GLY A 408 -6.70 14.15 -6.79
CA GLY A 408 -7.36 14.03 -5.50
C GLY A 408 -6.92 12.75 -4.80
N HIS A 409 -7.20 12.69 -3.50
CA HIS A 409 -7.02 11.46 -2.74
C HIS A 409 -7.91 10.36 -3.35
N PRO A 410 -7.37 9.18 -3.68
CA PRO A 410 -8.20 8.06 -4.12
C PRO A 410 -9.22 7.68 -3.03
N GLY A 411 -10.36 7.12 -3.40
CA GLY A 411 -11.43 6.70 -2.48
C GLY A 411 -12.45 7.78 -2.10
N VAL A 412 -12.23 9.06 -2.46
CA VAL A 412 -13.14 10.17 -2.08
C VAL A 412 -14.43 10.20 -2.90
N GLN A 413 -14.45 9.67 -4.13
CA GLN A 413 -15.60 9.82 -5.06
C GLN A 413 -16.73 8.78 -4.85
N MET A 414 -16.75 8.09 -3.72
CA MET A 414 -17.62 6.92 -3.48
C MET A 414 -19.06 7.23 -3.07
N GLY A 415 -19.40 8.51 -2.87
CA GLY A 415 -20.70 8.96 -2.35
C GLY A 415 -21.92 8.79 -3.26
N GLN A 416 -21.81 8.15 -4.42
CA GLN A 416 -22.90 8.14 -5.41
C GLN A 416 -23.67 6.83 -5.53
N HIS A 417 -23.36 5.77 -4.77
CA HIS A 417 -24.08 4.49 -4.91
C HIS A 417 -25.54 4.58 -4.50
N ASP A 418 -26.43 4.11 -5.39
CA ASP A 418 -27.85 3.90 -5.09
C ASP A 418 -27.95 2.61 -4.26
N GLU A 419 -28.83 2.60 -3.26
CA GLU A 419 -29.14 1.42 -2.44
C GLU A 419 -29.63 0.24 -3.29
N LYS A 420 -30.14 0.51 -4.49
CA LYS A 420 -30.61 -0.48 -5.47
C LYS A 420 -29.50 -1.21 -6.24
N THR A 421 -28.23 -1.03 -5.87
CA THR A 421 -27.12 -1.71 -6.52
C THR A 421 -27.10 -3.19 -6.11
N ASP A 422 -27.17 -4.10 -7.08
CA ASP A 422 -27.14 -5.55 -6.85
C ASP A 422 -25.71 -6.05 -6.57
N TRP A 423 -25.24 -5.82 -5.34
CA TRP A 423 -23.91 -6.24 -4.91
C TRP A 423 -23.74 -7.76 -4.86
N SER A 424 -24.81 -8.51 -4.59
CA SER A 424 -24.78 -9.98 -4.58
C SER A 424 -24.43 -10.54 -5.95
N GLN A 425 -25.03 -10.00 -7.02
CA GLN A 425 -24.64 -10.37 -8.39
C GLN A 425 -23.18 -10.01 -8.69
N PHE A 426 -22.69 -8.87 -8.20
CA PHE A 426 -21.29 -8.45 -8.40
C PHE A 426 -20.28 -9.36 -7.68
N GLN A 427 -20.62 -9.82 -6.48
CA GLN A 427 -19.84 -10.83 -5.76
C GLN A 427 -19.81 -12.14 -6.55
N GLN A 428 -20.97 -12.62 -7.04
CA GLN A 428 -21.04 -13.83 -7.86
C GLN A 428 -20.17 -13.72 -9.12
N ASN A 429 -20.23 -12.58 -9.81
CA ASN A 429 -19.39 -12.35 -10.99
C ASN A 429 -17.90 -12.42 -10.65
N ILE A 430 -17.48 -11.83 -9.52
CA ILE A 430 -16.08 -11.91 -9.10
C ILE A 430 -15.67 -13.35 -8.79
N MET A 431 -16.52 -14.12 -8.11
CA MET A 431 -16.25 -15.52 -7.80
C MET A 431 -16.17 -16.43 -9.03
N GLU A 432 -16.97 -16.14 -10.07
CA GLU A 432 -17.04 -16.96 -11.29
C GLU A 432 -15.97 -16.58 -12.34
N TYR A 433 -15.71 -15.29 -12.51
CA TYR A 433 -14.93 -14.76 -13.65
C TYR A 433 -13.53 -14.23 -13.26
N THR A 434 -13.14 -14.30 -11.99
CA THR A 434 -11.81 -13.87 -11.54
C THR A 434 -11.08 -15.00 -10.81
N PRO A 435 -9.74 -14.93 -10.65
CA PRO A 435 -9.00 -15.95 -9.91
C PRO A 435 -9.17 -15.86 -8.38
N VAL A 436 -10.08 -15.01 -7.87
CA VAL A 436 -10.20 -14.68 -6.43
C VAL A 436 -10.18 -15.91 -5.54
N LYS A 437 -10.99 -16.93 -5.82
CA LYS A 437 -11.12 -18.12 -4.95
C LYS A 437 -9.81 -18.86 -4.79
N LYS A 438 -9.15 -19.15 -5.93
CA LYS A 438 -7.86 -19.85 -5.97
C LYS A 438 -6.76 -19.01 -5.31
N ASN A 439 -6.71 -17.72 -5.63
CA ASN A 439 -5.69 -16.82 -5.09
C ASN A 439 -5.86 -16.63 -3.59
N TRP A 440 -7.09 -16.59 -3.10
CA TRP A 440 -7.41 -16.48 -1.68
C TRP A 440 -6.90 -17.66 -0.87
N GLU A 441 -7.11 -18.89 -1.36
CA GLU A 441 -6.60 -20.11 -0.72
C GLU A 441 -5.06 -20.13 -0.65
N ILE A 442 -4.40 -19.66 -1.70
CA ILE A 442 -2.92 -19.58 -1.75
C ILE A 442 -2.43 -18.48 -0.80
N GLU A 443 -3.08 -17.31 -0.80
CA GLU A 443 -2.72 -16.18 0.03
C GLU A 443 -2.85 -16.53 1.52
N ALA A 444 -3.83 -17.36 1.90
CA ALA A 444 -3.96 -17.89 3.26
C ALA A 444 -2.69 -18.52 3.80
N ALA A 445 -2.15 -19.45 3.03
CA ALA A 445 -0.96 -20.20 3.42
C ALA A 445 0.27 -19.29 3.47
N ARG A 446 0.38 -18.36 2.52
CA ARG A 446 1.51 -17.41 2.45
C ARG A 446 1.48 -16.40 3.58
N ALA A 447 0.33 -15.77 3.84
CA ALA A 447 0.15 -14.81 4.92
C ALA A 447 0.45 -15.45 6.29
N LYS A 448 -0.07 -16.67 6.54
CA LYS A 448 0.26 -17.43 7.75
C LYS A 448 1.77 -17.66 7.88
N GLY A 449 2.42 -18.15 6.82
CA GLY A 449 3.86 -18.39 6.84
C GLY A 449 4.68 -17.12 7.04
N PHE A 450 4.24 -15.98 6.50
CA PHE A 450 4.87 -14.68 6.70
C PHE A 450 4.76 -14.21 8.16
N ILE A 451 3.57 -14.32 8.77
CA ILE A 451 3.34 -13.97 10.18
C ILE A 451 4.24 -14.82 11.08
N GLU A 452 4.26 -16.15 10.89
CA GLU A 452 5.09 -17.05 11.69
C GLU A 452 6.60 -16.74 11.58
N ARG A 453 7.08 -16.38 10.37
CA ARG A 453 8.48 -15.96 10.15
C ARG A 453 8.78 -14.65 10.88
N ASN A 454 7.90 -13.65 10.78
CA ASN A 454 8.10 -12.36 11.43
C ASN A 454 8.05 -12.47 12.95
N ASP A 455 7.18 -13.32 13.49
CA ASP A 455 7.14 -13.60 14.93
C ASP A 455 8.43 -14.24 15.43
N SER A 456 8.99 -15.17 14.65
CA SER A 456 10.29 -15.79 14.96
C SER A 456 11.41 -14.75 14.97
N VAL A 457 11.45 -13.87 13.95
CA VAL A 457 12.43 -12.76 13.88
C VAL A 457 12.25 -11.80 15.05
N ARG A 458 11.02 -11.40 15.38
CA ARG A 458 10.72 -10.50 16.51
C ARG A 458 11.20 -11.10 17.83
N LYS A 459 10.90 -12.38 18.09
CA LYS A 459 11.38 -13.10 19.28
C LYS A 459 12.90 -13.15 19.33
N GLY A 460 13.56 -13.43 18.20
CA GLY A 460 15.02 -13.42 18.11
C GLY A 460 15.63 -12.03 18.37
N MET A 461 15.03 -10.97 17.84
CA MET A 461 15.46 -9.59 18.10
C MET A 461 15.34 -9.22 19.59
N LEU A 462 14.25 -9.61 20.25
CA LEU A 462 14.06 -9.36 21.68
C LEU A 462 15.12 -10.09 22.52
N GLN A 463 15.47 -11.32 22.15
CA GLN A 463 16.54 -12.08 22.79
C GLN A 463 17.90 -11.38 22.61
N LEU A 464 18.21 -10.92 21.40
CA LEU A 464 19.44 -10.17 21.13
C LEU A 464 19.50 -8.85 21.89
N GLN A 465 18.40 -8.09 21.96
CA GLN A 465 18.33 -6.85 22.76
C GLN A 465 18.58 -7.13 24.25
N THR A 466 18.03 -8.23 24.76
CA THR A 466 18.28 -8.67 26.15
C THR A 466 19.76 -9.01 26.36
N GLN A 467 20.39 -9.72 25.43
CA GLN A 467 21.83 -10.03 25.49
C GLN A 467 22.71 -8.77 25.42
N ILE A 468 22.37 -7.81 24.56
CA ILE A 468 23.06 -6.52 24.47
C ILE A 468 22.96 -5.79 25.81
N ALA A 469 21.77 -5.70 26.40
CA ALA A 469 21.58 -5.06 27.71
C ALA A 469 22.39 -5.74 28.82
N HIS A 470 22.51 -7.08 28.79
CA HIS A 470 23.38 -7.82 29.71
C HIS A 470 24.86 -7.49 29.51
N LEU A 471 25.33 -7.43 28.25
CA LEU A 471 26.71 -7.09 27.91
C LEU A 471 27.06 -5.64 28.29
N GLU A 472 26.15 -4.70 28.07
CA GLU A 472 26.32 -3.30 28.48
C GLU A 472 26.42 -3.18 30.01
N LYS A 473 25.59 -3.93 30.74
CA LYS A 473 25.65 -4.01 32.20
C LYS A 473 26.98 -4.60 32.69
N ALA A 474 27.43 -5.70 32.08
CA ALA A 474 28.72 -6.32 32.42
C ALA A 474 29.89 -5.37 32.11
N THR A 475 29.86 -4.70 30.96
CA THR A 475 30.87 -3.70 30.57
C THR A 475 30.90 -2.52 31.57
N SER A 476 29.74 -2.05 32.03
CA SER A 476 29.65 -1.02 33.07
C SER A 476 30.22 -1.50 34.41
N GLN A 477 29.99 -2.76 34.80
CA GLN A 477 30.61 -3.35 35.99
C GLN A 477 32.13 -3.46 35.83
N HIS A 478 32.63 -3.91 34.69
CA HIS A 478 34.07 -3.98 34.40
C HIS A 478 34.72 -2.60 34.46
N ALA A 479 34.07 -1.57 33.91
CA ALA A 479 34.56 -0.19 34.01
C ALA A 479 34.68 0.27 35.47
N LYS A 480 33.70 -0.05 36.33
CA LYS A 480 33.77 0.26 37.76
C LYS A 480 34.92 -0.46 38.46
N VAL A 481 35.10 -1.75 38.21
CA VAL A 481 36.21 -2.52 38.81
C VAL A 481 37.57 -2.00 38.31
N ALA A 482 37.68 -1.64 37.03
CA ALA A 482 38.89 -1.02 36.50
C ALA A 482 39.19 0.33 37.15
N ASP A 483 38.18 1.18 37.36
CA ASP A 483 38.35 2.45 38.07
C ASP A 483 38.78 2.25 39.54
N GLU A 484 38.17 1.29 40.24
CA GLU A 484 38.55 0.92 41.61
C GLU A 484 40.00 0.40 41.68
N PHE A 485 40.42 -0.41 40.69
CA PHE A 485 41.78 -0.89 40.56
C PHE A 485 42.79 0.25 40.34
N ILE A 486 42.47 1.19 39.44
CA ILE A 486 43.29 2.37 39.16
C ILE A 486 43.41 3.24 40.43
N GLN A 487 42.31 3.48 41.14
CA GLN A 487 42.30 4.27 42.38
C GLN A 487 43.12 3.61 43.48
N THR A 488 42.98 2.29 43.63
CA THR A 488 43.75 1.51 44.62
C THR A 488 45.23 1.59 44.32
N THR A 489 45.62 1.37 43.07
CA THR A 489 47.02 1.47 42.62
C THR A 489 47.60 2.87 42.88
N ARG A 490 46.83 3.93 42.63
CA ARG A 490 47.26 5.31 42.91
C ARG A 490 47.51 5.54 44.41
N ARG A 491 46.59 5.10 45.28
CA ARG A 491 46.75 5.22 46.75
C ARG A 491 47.98 4.46 47.25
N LEU A 492 48.24 3.27 46.70
CA LEU A 492 49.44 2.49 47.04
C LEU A 492 50.71 3.23 46.68
N GLN A 493 50.75 3.85 45.49
CA GLN A 493 51.89 4.65 45.05
C GLN A 493 52.11 5.89 45.93
N GLU A 494 51.03 6.59 46.30
CA GLU A 494 51.07 7.75 47.19
C GLU A 494 51.62 7.38 48.58
N ASN A 495 51.07 6.33 49.19
CA ASN A 495 51.52 5.83 50.49
C ASN A 495 52.99 5.37 50.45
N TYR A 496 53.41 4.70 49.38
CA TYR A 496 54.80 4.30 49.18
C TYR A 496 55.73 5.53 49.13
N ASN A 497 55.36 6.54 48.35
CA ASN A 497 56.13 7.78 48.24
C ASN A 497 56.23 8.51 49.59
N GLU A 498 55.15 8.52 50.39
CA GLU A 498 55.14 9.12 51.72
C GLU A 498 56.07 8.38 52.69
N LEU A 499 56.03 7.04 52.72
CA LEU A 499 56.94 6.22 53.53
C LEU A 499 58.40 6.46 53.18
N VAL A 500 58.72 6.57 51.89
CA VAL A 500 60.06 6.88 51.39
C VAL A 500 60.51 8.28 51.84
N ASN A 501 59.64 9.29 51.72
CA ASN A 501 59.94 10.66 52.12
C ASN A 501 60.14 10.82 53.64
N ASN A 502 59.47 10.01 54.45
CA ASN A 502 59.57 10.02 55.91
C ASN A 502 60.79 9.26 56.46
N GLY A 503 61.70 8.78 55.59
CA GLY A 503 62.94 8.12 56.03
C GLY A 503 62.74 6.76 56.69
N VAL A 504 61.59 6.12 56.46
CA VAL A 504 61.30 4.79 56.99
C VAL A 504 62.28 3.78 56.38
N ASN A 505 63.00 3.04 57.22
CA ASN A 505 64.00 2.06 56.80
C ASN A 505 63.34 1.01 55.87
N LYS A 506 63.93 0.88 54.67
CA LYS A 506 63.37 0.13 53.54
C LYS A 506 63.09 -1.35 53.85
N ASP A 507 63.78 -1.96 54.79
CA ASP A 507 63.79 -3.43 54.83
C ASP A 507 62.69 -4.06 55.71
N THR A 508 62.16 -3.35 56.71
CA THR A 508 61.26 -3.97 57.72
C THR A 508 59.81 -3.49 57.64
N MET A 509 59.55 -2.22 57.34
CA MET A 509 58.19 -1.68 57.23
C MET A 509 57.60 -1.81 55.83
N ILE A 510 58.44 -1.74 54.79
CA ILE A 510 58.01 -1.95 53.40
C ILE A 510 57.47 -3.36 53.23
N MET A 511 58.07 -4.39 53.84
CA MET A 511 57.59 -5.77 53.70
C MET A 511 56.22 -6.00 54.34
N THR A 512 55.93 -5.36 55.49
CA THR A 512 54.61 -5.46 56.15
C THR A 512 53.55 -4.66 55.38
N PHE A 513 53.90 -3.44 54.95
CA PHE A 513 53.03 -2.61 54.11
C PHE A 513 52.72 -3.29 52.76
N ILE A 514 53.75 -3.83 52.09
CA ILE A 514 53.58 -4.62 50.86
C ILE A 514 52.70 -5.83 51.13
N ARG A 515 52.82 -6.53 52.27
CA ARG A 515 51.98 -7.69 52.58
C ARG A 515 50.51 -7.34 52.75
N GLU A 516 50.19 -6.31 53.53
CA GLU A 516 48.79 -5.87 53.72
C GLU A 516 48.19 -5.39 52.40
N LYS A 517 48.98 -4.68 51.60
CA LYS A 517 48.50 -4.10 50.35
C LYS A 517 48.46 -5.08 49.19
N LEU A 518 49.32 -6.11 49.17
CA LEU A 518 49.16 -7.27 48.30
C LEU A 518 47.87 -8.04 48.62
N CYS A 519 47.50 -8.15 49.90
CA CYS A 519 46.25 -8.80 50.30
C CYS A 519 45.01 -7.99 49.82
N GLU A 520 45.06 -6.66 49.85
CA GLU A 520 44.02 -5.82 49.24
C GLU A 520 43.99 -5.98 47.71
N PHE A 521 45.16 -6.00 47.07
CA PHE A 521 45.29 -6.21 45.63
C PHE A 521 44.73 -7.57 45.19
N ASP A 522 45.05 -8.64 45.90
CA ASP A 522 44.55 -10.00 45.62
C ASP A 522 43.02 -10.08 45.72
N LYS A 523 42.40 -9.34 46.64
CA LYS A 523 40.93 -9.27 46.74
C LYS A 523 40.30 -8.57 45.54
N VAL A 524 40.85 -7.43 45.12
CA VAL A 524 40.36 -6.72 43.93
C VAL A 524 40.62 -7.54 42.67
N SER A 525 41.77 -8.21 42.57
CA SER A 525 42.11 -9.11 41.46
C SER A 525 41.18 -10.33 41.42
N ALA A 526 40.80 -10.89 42.56
CA ALA A 526 39.85 -11.99 42.63
C ALA A 526 38.44 -11.56 42.23
N GLN A 527 38.00 -10.36 42.64
CA GLN A 527 36.73 -9.79 42.19
C GLN A 527 36.72 -9.51 40.69
N PHE A 528 37.84 -8.99 40.15
CA PHE A 528 38.00 -8.78 38.71
C PHE A 528 37.92 -10.10 37.94
N GLN A 529 38.65 -11.13 38.38
CA GLN A 529 38.61 -12.45 37.75
C GLN A 529 37.21 -13.09 37.84
N GLN A 530 36.55 -13.01 39.00
CA GLN A 530 35.20 -13.51 39.19
C GLN A 530 34.18 -12.81 38.28
N THR A 531 34.37 -11.51 38.02
CA THR A 531 33.50 -10.76 37.10
C THR A 531 33.80 -11.10 35.63
N MET A 532 35.06 -11.39 35.29
CA MET A 532 35.45 -11.83 33.93
C MET A 532 34.97 -13.25 33.59
N ASP A 533 34.83 -14.11 34.61
CA ASP A 533 34.38 -15.50 34.45
C ASP A 533 32.84 -15.64 34.46
N SER A 534 32.10 -14.61 34.91
CA SER A 534 30.64 -14.56 34.98
C SER A 534 30.02 -13.83 33.80
#